data_AF-A0A9P6RC31-F1
#
_entry.id   AF-A0A9P6RC31-F1
#
_cell.length_a   1.000
_cell.length_b   1.000
_cell.length_c   1.000
_cell.angle_alpha   90.00
_cell.angle_beta   90.00
_cell.angle_gamma   90.00
#
_symmetry.space_group_name_H-M   'P 1'
#
loop_
_entity.id
_entity.type
_entity.pdbx_description
1 polymer ?
#
loop_
_entity_poly.entity_id
_entity_poly.type
_entity_poly.pdbx_seq_one_letter_code
_entity_poly.pdbx_strand_id
1 'polypeptide(L)'
;KYLTFSYWLLHEGWRRWSEKVRVVVEDVIGGISLKRALGAKEFSNLLGEIRARLEYTEEDGKRVPVNMREYMLPDEPAEEREVLRAGGVDEFDLVVDPVLRSLLDETRDFIDSADFSTVLSATLTSTFARFNLALQPTFNPFLLMPPRSINASIEEIEDEEDIDREVPLATLLPLVARQVHLIINGVPNEYVESLSMVKELQAFSAIVYSSFSEDLIGSSN
;
A
#
# COMPACT_ATOMS: atom_id res chain seq x y z
N LYS A 1 0.66 3.60 26.29
CA LYS A 1 1.05 2.20 25.98
C LYS A 1 0.46 1.71 24.67
N TYR A 2 -0.86 1.62 24.51
CA TYR A 2 -1.47 1.08 23.27
C TYR A 2 -0.86 1.62 21.95
N LEU A 3 -0.78 2.94 21.75
CA LEU A 3 -0.20 3.52 20.53
C LEU A 3 1.29 3.21 20.30
N THR A 4 2.05 2.80 21.33
CA THR A 4 3.45 2.41 21.14
C THR A 4 3.57 1.14 20.31
N PHE A 5 2.50 0.35 20.17
CA PHE A 5 2.49 -0.83 19.30
C PHE A 5 2.59 -0.51 17.81
N SER A 6 2.36 0.74 17.40
CA SER A 6 2.72 1.21 16.06
C SER A 6 4.23 1.10 15.75
N TYR A 7 5.07 1.05 16.80
CA TYR A 7 6.50 0.76 16.66
C TYR A 7 6.75 -0.54 15.89
N TRP A 8 5.94 -1.58 16.13
CA TRP A 8 6.11 -2.87 15.48
C TRP A 8 6.09 -2.73 13.97
N LEU A 9 5.04 -2.14 13.42
CA LEU A 9 4.91 -1.89 11.99
C LEU A 9 6.09 -1.10 11.44
N LEU A 10 6.53 -0.05 12.15
CA LEU A 10 7.56 0.87 11.67
C LEU A 10 8.99 0.28 11.73
N HIS A 11 9.25 -0.67 12.62
CA HIS A 11 10.62 -1.15 12.88
C HIS A 11 10.82 -2.64 12.57
N GLU A 12 9.91 -3.52 12.99
CA GLU A 12 10.03 -4.95 12.77
C GLU A 12 9.21 -5.43 11.57
N GLY A 13 7.93 -5.09 11.55
CA GLY A 13 7.00 -5.42 10.48
C GLY A 13 7.45 -4.92 9.12
N TRP A 14 7.78 -3.62 9.01
CA TRP A 14 8.30 -3.02 7.79
C TRP A 14 9.56 -3.72 7.28
N ARG A 15 10.49 -4.10 8.16
CA ARG A 15 11.73 -4.80 7.78
C ARG A 15 11.43 -6.17 7.18
N ARG A 16 10.54 -6.94 7.80
CA ARG A 16 10.08 -8.25 7.30
C ARG A 16 9.36 -8.09 5.95
N TRP A 17 8.46 -7.11 5.87
CA TRP A 17 7.72 -6.82 4.64
C TRP A 17 8.63 -6.38 3.50
N SER A 18 9.59 -5.48 3.77
CA SER A 18 10.54 -4.97 2.78
C SER A 18 11.43 -6.08 2.22
N GLU A 19 11.84 -7.05 3.04
CA GLU A 19 12.57 -8.22 2.58
C GLU A 19 11.73 -9.06 1.62
N LYS A 20 10.47 -9.34 1.99
CA LYS A 20 9.53 -10.08 1.13
C LYS A 20 9.30 -9.36 -0.21
N VAL A 21 9.09 -8.04 -0.18
CA VAL A 21 8.97 -7.20 -1.38
C VAL A 21 10.23 -7.32 -2.24
N ARG A 22 11.42 -7.23 -1.64
CA ARG A 22 12.69 -7.34 -2.38
C ARG A 22 12.80 -8.68 -3.11
N VAL A 23 12.51 -9.79 -2.43
CA VAL A 23 12.55 -11.13 -3.03
C VAL A 23 11.58 -11.25 -4.21
N VAL A 24 10.32 -10.84 -4.02
CA VAL A 24 9.31 -10.91 -5.09
C VAL A 24 9.66 -10.02 -6.28
N VAL A 25 10.17 -8.81 -6.03
CA VAL A 25 10.61 -7.91 -7.08
C VAL A 25 11.77 -8.51 -7.86
N GLU A 26 12.81 -9.01 -7.19
CA GLU A 26 13.95 -9.66 -7.85
C GLU A 26 13.51 -10.85 -8.72
N ASP A 27 12.58 -11.67 -8.23
CA ASP A 27 12.04 -12.80 -8.98
C ASP A 27 11.27 -12.38 -10.26
N VAL A 28 10.56 -11.25 -10.22
CA VAL A 28 9.74 -10.78 -11.35
C VAL A 28 10.56 -9.95 -12.35
N ILE A 29 11.44 -9.07 -11.87
CA ILE A 29 12.15 -8.10 -12.73
C ILE A 29 13.66 -8.32 -12.82
N GLY A 30 14.29 -9.08 -11.93
CA GLY A 30 15.76 -9.25 -11.87
C GLY A 30 16.35 -9.90 -13.12
N GLY A 31 15.58 -10.77 -13.79
CA GLY A 31 15.96 -11.38 -15.07
C GLY A 31 15.79 -10.48 -16.29
N ILE A 32 15.17 -9.30 -16.16
CA ILE A 32 14.85 -8.42 -17.28
C ILE A 32 16.05 -7.52 -17.61
N SER A 33 16.48 -7.53 -18.88
CA SER A 33 17.53 -6.61 -19.34
C SER A 33 17.10 -5.15 -19.15
N LEU A 34 17.98 -4.33 -18.56
CA LEU A 34 17.78 -2.89 -18.42
C LEU A 34 17.53 -2.16 -19.75
N LYS A 35 17.98 -2.73 -20.87
CA LYS A 35 17.78 -2.18 -22.22
C LYS A 35 16.45 -2.59 -22.85
N ARG A 36 15.74 -3.56 -22.26
CA ARG A 36 14.45 -4.01 -22.76
C ARG A 36 13.47 -2.84 -22.70
N ALA A 37 12.84 -2.55 -23.83
CA ALA A 37 11.76 -1.59 -23.90
C ALA A 37 10.45 -2.25 -23.44
N LEU A 38 9.66 -1.55 -22.65
CA LEU A 38 8.37 -2.00 -22.10
C LEU A 38 7.30 -0.99 -22.46
N GLY A 39 6.12 -1.45 -22.87
CA GLY A 39 4.93 -0.60 -23.01
C GLY A 39 4.22 -0.35 -21.67
N ALA A 40 3.28 0.60 -21.64
CA ALA A 40 2.54 0.97 -20.43
C ALA A 40 1.79 -0.21 -19.80
N LYS A 41 1.10 -1.00 -20.65
CA LYS A 41 0.36 -2.20 -20.24
C LYS A 41 1.28 -3.27 -19.68
N GLU A 42 2.43 -3.49 -20.33
CA GLU A 42 3.39 -4.48 -19.87
C GLU A 42 3.98 -4.11 -18.51
N PHE A 43 4.39 -2.85 -18.33
CA PHE A 43 4.88 -2.35 -17.05
C PHE A 43 3.81 -2.47 -15.95
N SER A 44 2.56 -2.13 -16.26
CA SER A 44 1.43 -2.28 -15.33
C SER A 44 1.18 -3.75 -14.97
N ASN A 45 1.34 -4.68 -15.91
CA ASN A 45 1.22 -6.11 -15.67
C ASN A 45 2.33 -6.63 -14.74
N LEU A 46 3.58 -6.18 -14.91
CA LEU A 46 4.68 -6.54 -14.00
C LEU A 46 4.39 -6.09 -12.56
N LEU A 47 3.89 -4.86 -12.38
CA LEU A 47 3.46 -4.38 -11.06
C LEU A 47 2.28 -5.19 -10.51
N GLY A 48 1.31 -5.52 -11.36
CA GLY A 48 0.18 -6.38 -10.99
C GLY A 48 0.63 -7.77 -10.53
N GLU A 49 1.63 -8.35 -11.19
CA GLU A 49 2.21 -9.64 -10.79
C GLU A 49 2.94 -9.56 -9.45
N ILE A 50 3.76 -8.53 -9.24
CA ILE A 50 4.44 -8.28 -7.96
C ILE A 50 3.40 -8.18 -6.83
N ARG A 51 2.35 -7.37 -7.04
CA ARG A 51 1.24 -7.25 -6.07
C ARG A 51 0.54 -8.57 -5.83
N ALA A 52 0.22 -9.32 -6.88
CA ALA A 52 -0.47 -10.58 -6.76
C ALA A 52 0.30 -11.59 -5.88
N ARG A 53 1.63 -11.66 -6.04
CA ARG A 53 2.52 -12.52 -5.24
C ARG A 53 2.74 -12.02 -3.81
N LEU A 54 2.57 -10.73 -3.54
CA LEU A 54 2.71 -10.15 -2.20
C LEU A 54 1.42 -10.20 -1.39
N GLU A 55 0.30 -9.93 -2.04
CA GLU A 55 -1.01 -9.80 -1.41
C GLU A 55 -1.70 -11.15 -1.21
N TYR A 56 -1.31 -12.18 -1.96
CA TYR A 56 -1.98 -13.48 -1.93
C TYR A 56 -1.00 -14.65 -1.92
N THR A 57 -1.44 -15.74 -1.30
CA THR A 57 -0.80 -17.05 -1.35
C THR A 57 -1.79 -18.09 -1.86
N GLU A 58 -1.29 -19.26 -2.25
CA GLU A 58 -2.10 -20.42 -2.62
C GLU A 58 -2.16 -21.40 -1.46
N GLU A 59 -3.36 -21.65 -0.93
CA GLU A 59 -3.63 -22.64 0.09
C GLU A 59 -4.75 -23.56 -0.41
N ASP A 60 -4.49 -24.88 -0.45
CA ASP A 60 -5.43 -25.89 -0.95
C ASP A 60 -6.04 -25.57 -2.34
N GLY A 61 -5.24 -24.99 -3.22
CA GLY A 61 -5.67 -24.59 -4.57
C GLY A 61 -6.57 -23.36 -4.61
N LYS A 62 -6.72 -22.64 -3.49
CA LYS A 62 -7.44 -21.37 -3.40
C LYS A 62 -6.46 -20.23 -3.16
N ARG A 63 -6.74 -19.11 -3.82
CA ARG A 63 -6.03 -17.86 -3.59
C ARG A 63 -6.57 -17.22 -2.32
N VAL A 64 -5.73 -17.12 -1.29
CA VAL A 64 -6.08 -16.52 0.00
C VAL A 64 -5.22 -15.28 0.25
N PRO A 65 -5.76 -14.22 0.86
CA PRO A 65 -4.96 -13.05 1.23
C PRO A 65 -3.84 -13.43 2.20
N VAL A 66 -2.67 -12.81 2.04
CA VAL A 66 -1.59 -12.95 3.01
C VAL A 66 -2.03 -12.34 4.35
N ASN A 67 -1.72 -13.03 5.44
CA ASN A 67 -1.96 -12.52 6.78
C ASN A 67 -1.13 -11.24 7.02
N MET A 68 -1.78 -10.07 7.04
CA MET A 68 -1.11 -8.79 7.27
C MET A 68 -0.78 -8.54 8.74
N ARG A 69 -1.44 -9.24 9.68
CA ARG A 69 -1.26 -9.05 11.12
C ARG A 69 0.19 -9.25 11.54
N GLU A 70 0.89 -10.22 10.95
CA GLU A 70 2.30 -10.51 11.24
C GLU A 70 3.25 -9.32 10.98
N TYR A 71 2.87 -8.39 10.09
CA TYR A 71 3.61 -7.17 9.80
C TYR A 71 3.09 -5.95 10.57
N MET A 72 1.89 -6.01 11.15
CA MET A 72 1.25 -4.85 11.78
C MET A 72 1.31 -4.89 13.30
N LEU A 73 1.26 -6.08 13.91
CA LEU A 73 1.31 -6.26 15.37
C LEU A 73 2.21 -7.45 15.75
N PRO A 74 2.81 -7.41 16.95
CA PRO A 74 3.48 -8.57 17.52
C PRO A 74 2.48 -9.65 17.94
N ASP A 75 2.88 -10.91 17.83
CA ASP A 75 2.05 -12.06 18.20
C ASP A 75 2.52 -12.70 19.51
N GLU A 76 3.81 -12.58 19.83
CA GLU A 76 4.38 -13.20 21.03
C GLU A 76 4.48 -12.20 22.20
N PRO A 77 4.15 -12.60 23.45
CA PRO A 77 4.28 -11.72 24.62
C PRO A 77 5.70 -11.16 24.83
N ALA A 78 6.73 -11.89 24.37
CA ALA A 78 8.11 -11.41 24.41
C ALA A 78 8.33 -10.22 23.47
N GLU A 79 7.75 -10.26 22.28
CA GLU A 79 7.78 -9.17 21.29
C GLU A 79 6.97 -7.97 21.79
N GLU A 80 5.80 -8.20 22.40
CA GLU A 80 4.99 -7.14 23.02
C GLU A 80 5.76 -6.38 24.11
N ARG A 81 6.52 -7.11 24.93
CA ARG A 81 7.37 -6.51 25.97
C ARG A 81 8.47 -5.65 25.36
N GLU A 82 9.09 -6.11 24.27
CA GLU A 82 10.12 -5.35 23.57
C GLU A 82 9.55 -4.08 22.91
N VAL A 83 8.36 -4.17 22.33
CA VAL A 83 7.64 -3.01 21.79
C VAL A 83 7.37 -1.95 22.86
N LEU A 84 6.92 -2.37 24.05
CA LEU A 84 6.74 -1.44 25.18
C LEU A 84 8.07 -0.79 25.59
N ARG A 85 9.15 -1.58 25.64
CA ARG A 85 10.48 -1.11 26.01
C ARG A 85 11.02 -0.10 25.00
N ALA A 86 10.97 -0.44 23.72
CA ALA A 86 11.41 0.42 22.62
C ALA A 86 10.53 1.68 22.49
N GLY A 87 9.25 1.59 22.85
CA GLY A 87 8.32 2.70 22.95
C GLY A 87 8.54 3.64 24.14
N GLY A 88 9.54 3.38 24.99
CA GLY A 88 9.89 4.25 26.11
C GLY A 88 9.03 4.06 27.36
N VAL A 89 8.34 2.92 27.49
CA VAL A 89 7.64 2.55 28.73
C VAL A 89 8.66 2.16 29.80
N ASP A 90 8.39 2.55 31.04
CA ASP A 90 9.26 2.28 32.18
C ASP A 90 9.49 0.76 32.39
N GLU A 91 10.70 0.35 32.79
CA GLU A 91 11.07 -1.06 32.98
C GLU A 91 10.16 -1.80 33.98
N PHE A 92 9.58 -1.08 34.96
CA PHE A 92 8.64 -1.65 35.93
C PHE A 92 7.24 -1.87 35.35
N ASP A 93 6.94 -1.32 34.17
CA ASP A 93 5.61 -1.25 33.58
C ASP A 93 5.53 -1.84 32.15
N LEU A 94 6.51 -2.70 31.80
CA LEU A 94 6.58 -3.45 30.53
C LEU A 94 5.59 -4.63 30.45
N VAL A 95 4.47 -4.55 31.16
CA VAL A 95 3.45 -5.58 31.21
C VAL A 95 2.25 -5.14 30.39
N VAL A 96 1.72 -6.07 29.60
CA VAL A 96 0.42 -5.93 28.97
C VAL A 96 -0.65 -6.25 30.00
N ASP A 97 -1.16 -5.20 30.65
CA ASP A 97 -2.28 -5.30 31.59
C ASP A 97 -3.58 -5.71 30.87
N PRO A 98 -4.63 -6.15 31.61
CA PRO A 98 -5.87 -6.65 30.99
C PRO A 98 -6.58 -5.64 30.08
N VAL A 99 -6.48 -4.33 30.36
CA VAL A 99 -7.10 -3.28 29.54
C VAL A 99 -6.33 -3.16 28.23
N LEU A 100 -4.99 -3.11 28.30
CA LEU A 100 -4.16 -3.08 27.11
C LEU A 100 -4.31 -4.36 26.28
N ARG A 101 -4.42 -5.53 26.92
CA ARG A 101 -4.69 -6.81 26.24
C ARG A 101 -5.99 -6.74 25.44
N SER A 102 -7.07 -6.28 26.06
CA SER A 102 -8.37 -6.14 25.40
C SER A 102 -8.29 -5.25 24.16
N LEU A 103 -7.61 -4.09 24.25
CA LEU A 103 -7.43 -3.19 23.12
C LEU A 103 -6.62 -3.83 21.98
N LEU A 104 -5.55 -4.56 22.32
CA LEU A 104 -4.73 -5.25 21.33
C LEU A 104 -5.50 -6.39 20.65
N ASP A 105 -6.25 -7.18 21.41
CA ASP A 105 -7.04 -8.27 20.87
C ASP A 105 -8.18 -7.76 19.97
N GLU A 106 -8.86 -6.69 20.36
CA GLU A 106 -9.86 -6.04 19.49
C GLU A 106 -9.24 -5.48 18.20
N THR A 107 -8.03 -4.91 18.30
CA THR A 107 -7.29 -4.45 17.11
C THR A 107 -6.91 -5.62 16.20
N ARG A 108 -6.53 -6.76 16.77
CA ARG A 108 -6.26 -7.99 16.01
C ARG A 108 -7.52 -8.47 15.32
N ASP A 109 -8.66 -8.47 16.00
CA ASP A 109 -9.95 -8.86 15.41
C ASP A 109 -10.33 -7.96 14.23
N PHE A 110 -10.10 -6.65 14.33
CA PHE A 110 -10.28 -5.74 13.20
C PHE A 110 -9.35 -6.07 12.03
N ILE A 111 -8.06 -6.29 12.28
CA ILE A 111 -7.07 -6.60 11.22
C ILE A 111 -7.36 -7.96 10.55
N ASP A 112 -7.78 -8.96 11.32
CA ASP A 112 -8.08 -10.32 10.83
C ASP A 112 -9.47 -10.38 10.14
N SER A 113 -10.25 -9.29 10.18
CA SER A 113 -11.57 -9.25 9.56
C SER A 113 -11.54 -9.23 8.02
N ALA A 114 -12.62 -9.77 7.42
CA ALA A 114 -12.83 -9.70 5.98
C ALA A 114 -13.04 -8.25 5.48
N ASP A 115 -13.60 -7.39 6.33
CA ASP A 115 -13.79 -5.97 6.02
C ASP A 115 -12.45 -5.26 5.89
N PHE A 116 -11.52 -5.48 6.82
CA PHE A 116 -10.17 -4.94 6.72
C PHE A 116 -9.45 -5.42 5.46
N SER A 117 -9.55 -6.70 5.13
CA SER A 117 -8.97 -7.25 3.89
C SER A 117 -9.53 -6.56 2.63
N THR A 118 -10.83 -6.26 2.62
CA THR A 118 -11.49 -5.55 1.51
C THR A 118 -11.01 -4.11 1.43
N VAL A 119 -10.92 -3.40 2.56
CA VAL A 119 -10.44 -2.02 2.64
C VAL A 119 -8.98 -1.91 2.22
N LEU A 120 -8.13 -2.83 2.67
CA LEU A 120 -6.73 -2.87 2.29
C LEU A 120 -6.57 -3.10 0.78
N SER A 121 -7.32 -4.03 0.22
CA SER A 121 -7.32 -4.27 -1.24
C SER A 121 -7.78 -3.05 -2.03
N ALA A 122 -8.85 -2.36 -1.59
CA ALA A 122 -9.36 -1.16 -2.22
C ALA A 122 -8.37 0.01 -2.16
N THR A 123 -7.75 0.22 -0.99
CA THR A 123 -6.74 1.27 -0.78
C THR A 123 -5.50 1.03 -1.63
N LEU A 124 -4.92 -0.18 -1.61
CA LEU A 124 -3.79 -0.54 -2.46
C LEU A 124 -4.13 -0.37 -3.95
N THR A 125 -5.31 -0.81 -4.37
CA THR A 125 -5.77 -0.65 -5.76
C THR A 125 -5.83 0.81 -6.19
N SER A 126 -6.41 1.68 -5.36
CA SER A 126 -6.46 3.12 -5.60
C SER A 126 -5.05 3.75 -5.67
N THR A 127 -4.18 3.44 -4.72
CA THR A 127 -2.81 3.97 -4.66
C THR A 127 -1.97 3.54 -5.87
N PHE A 128 -2.05 2.27 -6.26
CA PHE A 128 -1.32 1.79 -7.45
C PHE A 128 -1.92 2.29 -8.77
N ALA A 129 -3.24 2.54 -8.83
CA ALA A 129 -3.83 3.21 -9.98
C ALA A 129 -3.28 4.64 -10.12
N ARG A 130 -3.15 5.38 -9.01
CA ARG A 130 -2.51 6.70 -8.99
C ARG A 130 -1.04 6.62 -9.43
N PHE A 131 -0.30 5.64 -8.93
CA PHE A 131 1.09 5.41 -9.32
C PHE A 131 1.24 5.16 -10.82
N ASN A 132 0.40 4.27 -11.40
CA ASN A 132 0.39 3.99 -12.82
C ASN A 132 0.03 5.22 -13.65
N LEU A 133 -1.00 5.97 -13.23
CA LEU A 133 -1.39 7.23 -13.88
C LEU A 133 -0.24 8.25 -13.91
N ALA A 134 0.53 8.35 -12.83
CA ALA A 134 1.67 9.25 -12.75
C ALA A 134 2.81 8.87 -13.72
N LEU A 135 2.87 7.62 -14.16
CA LEU A 135 3.86 7.12 -15.12
C LEU A 135 3.36 7.11 -16.57
N GLN A 136 2.04 7.16 -16.80
CA GLN A 136 1.42 7.19 -18.14
C GLN A 136 2.04 8.22 -19.10
N PRO A 137 2.34 9.47 -18.69
CA PRO A 137 2.99 10.44 -19.58
C PRO A 137 4.35 10.00 -20.16
N THR A 138 5.00 9.03 -19.51
CA THR A 138 6.27 8.46 -19.99
C THR A 138 6.05 7.62 -21.24
N PHE A 139 4.93 6.90 -21.32
CA PHE A 139 4.56 6.03 -22.43
C PHE A 139 3.75 6.78 -23.50
N ASN A 140 2.96 7.77 -23.09
CA ASN A 140 2.22 8.64 -23.98
C ASN A 140 2.46 10.13 -23.65
N PRO A 141 3.45 10.78 -24.29
CA PRO A 141 3.77 12.18 -24.06
C PRO A 141 2.66 13.17 -24.42
N PHE A 142 1.70 12.78 -25.25
CA PHE A 142 0.59 13.65 -25.66
C PHE A 142 -0.34 13.99 -24.49
N LEU A 143 -0.34 13.17 -23.42
CA LEU A 143 -1.06 13.45 -22.18
C LEU A 143 -0.57 14.74 -21.47
N LEU A 144 0.62 15.25 -21.81
CA LEU A 144 1.15 16.51 -21.29
C LEU A 144 0.94 17.70 -22.23
N MET A 145 0.41 17.48 -23.43
CA MET A 145 0.20 18.56 -24.39
C MET A 145 -1.10 19.32 -24.06
N PRO A 146 -1.09 20.66 -24.11
CA PRO A 146 -2.33 21.44 -23.98
C PRO A 146 -3.27 21.12 -25.16
N PRO A 147 -4.60 21.17 -24.95
CA PRO A 147 -5.56 20.92 -26.02
C PRO A 147 -5.29 21.89 -27.19
N ARG A 148 -5.03 21.34 -28.38
CA ARG A 148 -4.79 22.13 -29.58
C ARG A 148 -6.06 22.93 -29.90
N SER A 149 -5.91 24.23 -30.15
CA SER A 149 -7.01 25.09 -30.60
C SER A 149 -7.52 24.60 -31.96
N ILE A 150 -8.85 24.55 -32.12
CA ILE A 150 -9.60 24.03 -33.28
C ILE A 150 -9.24 24.73 -34.62
N ASN A 151 -8.39 25.76 -34.61
CA ASN A 151 -8.05 26.57 -35.78
C ASN A 151 -6.69 26.25 -36.43
N ALA A 152 -5.99 25.19 -36.00
CA ALA A 152 -4.81 24.71 -36.71
C ALA A 152 -5.25 23.71 -37.80
N SER A 153 -4.81 23.97 -39.02
CA SER A 153 -4.92 23.14 -40.22
C SER A 153 -4.98 21.63 -39.95
N ILE A 154 -5.88 20.96 -40.67
CA ILE A 154 -6.02 19.50 -40.74
C ILE A 154 -4.66 18.89 -41.13
N GLU A 155 -3.85 18.52 -40.13
CA GLU A 155 -2.81 17.52 -40.26
C GLU A 155 -3.46 16.17 -39.95
N GLU A 156 -3.11 15.17 -40.77
CA GLU A 156 -3.65 13.82 -40.69
C GLU A 156 -3.64 13.32 -39.23
N ILE A 157 -4.79 12.81 -38.80
CA ILE A 157 -4.91 12.05 -37.56
C ILE A 157 -4.15 10.75 -37.82
N GLU A 158 -2.83 10.76 -37.58
CA GLU A 158 -2.10 9.52 -37.28
C GLU A 158 -2.83 8.92 -36.09
N ASP A 159 -3.36 7.71 -36.28
CA ASP A 159 -4.34 7.03 -35.43
C ASP A 159 -4.11 7.32 -33.93
N GLU A 160 -5.09 7.95 -33.28
CA GLU A 160 -5.08 8.27 -31.82
C GLU A 160 -4.85 7.02 -30.93
N GLU A 161 -4.94 5.82 -31.51
CA GLU A 161 -4.73 4.53 -30.84
C GLU A 161 -3.25 4.07 -30.80
N ASP A 162 -2.32 4.71 -31.53
CA ASP A 162 -0.99 4.12 -31.83
C ASP A 162 0.23 4.80 -31.16
N ILE A 163 0.02 5.64 -30.13
CA ILE A 163 1.12 6.38 -29.47
C ILE A 163 1.46 5.89 -28.06
N ASP A 164 1.26 4.60 -27.79
CA ASP A 164 1.90 3.95 -26.64
C ASP A 164 3.32 3.55 -27.03
N ARG A 165 4.31 4.38 -26.65
CA ARG A 165 5.71 4.07 -26.94
C ARG A 165 6.28 3.12 -25.90
N GLU A 166 7.11 2.19 -26.35
CA GLU A 166 7.92 1.37 -25.46
C GLU A 166 9.09 2.19 -24.89
N VAL A 167 9.35 2.03 -23.60
CA VAL A 167 10.39 2.77 -22.88
C VAL A 167 11.38 1.78 -22.25
N PRO A 168 12.70 1.95 -22.42
CA PRO A 168 13.69 1.10 -21.78
C PRO A 168 13.50 1.05 -20.26
N LEU A 169 13.59 -0.15 -19.66
CA LEU A 169 13.45 -0.34 -18.22
C LEU A 169 14.41 0.56 -17.42
N ALA A 170 15.64 0.75 -17.89
CA ALA A 170 16.62 1.66 -17.29
C ALA A 170 16.09 3.10 -17.13
N THR A 171 15.22 3.56 -18.04
CA THR A 171 14.62 4.90 -18.01
C THR A 171 13.42 4.97 -17.06
N LEU A 172 12.74 3.84 -16.80
CA LEU A 172 11.61 3.77 -15.88
C LEU A 172 12.05 3.78 -14.41
N LEU A 173 13.18 3.15 -14.07
CA LEU A 173 13.64 3.03 -12.67
C LEU A 173 13.80 4.39 -11.93
N PRO A 174 14.40 5.44 -12.52
CA PRO A 174 14.46 6.75 -11.88
C PRO A 174 13.09 7.40 -11.68
N LEU A 175 12.13 7.13 -12.57
CA LEU A 175 10.77 7.65 -12.46
C LEU A 175 10.02 6.96 -11.33
N VAL A 176 10.17 5.64 -11.19
CA VAL A 176 9.67 4.88 -10.04
C VAL A 176 10.26 5.43 -8.74
N ALA A 177 11.58 5.65 -8.68
CA ALA A 177 12.24 6.21 -7.50
C ALA A 177 11.70 7.62 -7.16
N ARG A 178 11.44 8.45 -8.17
CA ARG A 178 10.81 9.75 -7.99
C ARG A 178 9.40 9.62 -7.41
N GLN A 179 8.58 8.68 -7.90
CA GLN A 179 7.25 8.43 -7.34
C GLN A 179 7.31 7.97 -5.89
N VAL A 180 8.26 7.08 -5.53
CA VAL A 180 8.48 6.68 -4.13
C VAL A 180 8.80 7.88 -3.24
N HIS A 181 9.63 8.81 -3.72
CA HIS A 181 9.91 10.03 -2.97
C HIS A 181 8.65 10.89 -2.76
N LEU A 182 7.77 10.99 -3.75
CA LEU A 182 6.49 11.71 -3.64
C LEU A 182 5.51 11.01 -2.71
N ILE A 183 5.48 9.67 -2.68
CA ILE A 183 4.65 8.89 -1.74
C ILE A 183 5.02 9.23 -0.29
N ILE A 184 6.32 9.36 0.02
CA ILE A 184 6.81 9.58 1.39
C ILE A 184 6.84 11.07 1.77
N ASN A 185 7.32 11.93 0.87
CA ASN A 185 7.66 13.33 1.17
C ASN A 185 6.84 14.35 0.36
N GLY A 186 5.86 13.91 -0.43
CA GLY A 186 5.07 14.81 -1.28
C GLY A 186 4.30 15.85 -0.46
N VAL A 187 4.31 17.10 -0.92
CA VAL A 187 3.54 18.21 -0.33
C VAL A 187 2.96 19.08 -1.46
N PRO A 188 1.63 19.07 -1.70
CA PRO A 188 0.64 18.14 -1.14
C PRO A 188 0.90 16.68 -1.53
N ASN A 189 0.45 15.74 -0.69
CA ASN A 189 0.64 14.31 -0.96
C ASN A 189 -0.57 13.72 -1.67
N GLU A 190 -0.48 13.68 -2.99
CA GLU A 190 -1.52 13.17 -3.88
C GLU A 190 -1.91 11.71 -3.63
N TYR A 191 -1.02 10.90 -3.05
CA TYR A 191 -1.30 9.51 -2.69
C TYR A 191 -2.13 9.41 -1.41
N VAL A 192 -1.83 10.24 -0.41
CA VAL A 192 -2.64 10.35 0.82
C VAL A 192 -4.02 10.92 0.49
N GLU A 193 -4.09 11.91 -0.41
CA GLU A 193 -5.36 12.42 -0.92
C GLU A 193 -6.17 11.31 -1.60
N SER A 194 -5.53 10.49 -2.46
CA SER A 194 -6.19 9.34 -3.10
C SER A 194 -6.74 8.34 -2.08
N LEU A 195 -6.00 8.07 -0.99
CA LEU A 195 -6.45 7.21 0.11
C LEU A 195 -7.66 7.79 0.83
N SER A 196 -7.66 9.10 1.08
CA SER A 196 -8.77 9.80 1.75
C SER A 196 -10.10 9.73 0.99
N MET A 197 -10.05 9.46 -0.33
CA MET A 197 -11.20 9.35 -1.20
C MET A 197 -11.76 7.91 -1.31
N VAL A 198 -11.09 6.92 -0.71
CA VAL A 198 -11.54 5.51 -0.74
C VAL A 198 -12.74 5.35 0.20
N LYS A 199 -13.90 5.00 -0.35
CA LYS A 199 -15.16 4.94 0.40
C LYS A 199 -15.16 3.81 1.42
N GLU A 200 -14.56 2.69 1.06
CA GLU A 200 -14.38 1.52 1.93
C GLU A 200 -13.61 1.91 3.18
N LEU A 201 -12.53 2.69 3.04
CA LEU A 201 -11.74 3.19 4.17
C LEU A 201 -12.55 4.14 5.07
N GLN A 202 -13.32 5.05 4.46
CA GLN A 202 -14.20 5.97 5.21
C GLN A 202 -15.27 5.21 5.99
N ALA A 203 -15.93 4.24 5.35
CA ALA A 203 -16.96 3.42 5.98
C ALA A 203 -16.38 2.56 7.11
N PHE A 204 -15.24 1.91 6.88
CA PHE A 204 -14.56 1.12 7.90
C PHE A 204 -14.13 1.96 9.10
N SER A 205 -13.59 3.16 8.86
CA SER A 205 -13.23 4.09 9.94
C SER A 205 -14.44 4.50 10.79
N ALA A 206 -15.60 4.68 10.15
CA ALA A 206 -16.84 4.99 10.86
C ALA A 206 -17.34 3.79 11.70
N ILE A 207 -17.24 2.57 11.18
CA ILE A 207 -17.59 1.34 11.90
C ILE A 207 -16.72 1.19 13.14
N VAL A 208 -15.40 1.28 12.98
CA VAL A 208 -14.44 1.21 14.09
C VAL A 208 -14.75 2.28 15.13
N TYR A 209 -14.96 3.54 14.72
CA TYR A 209 -15.29 4.60 15.69
C TYR A 209 -16.61 4.35 16.43
N SER A 210 -17.63 3.83 15.73
CA SER A 210 -18.92 3.52 16.34
C SER A 210 -18.85 2.39 17.35
N SER A 211 -18.13 1.30 17.07
CA SER A 211 -18.00 0.16 18.00
C SER A 211 -17.34 0.59 19.31
N PHE A 212 -16.21 1.29 19.23
CA PHE A 212 -15.53 1.81 20.42
C PHE A 212 -16.40 2.81 21.20
N SER A 213 -17.23 3.60 20.51
CA SER A 213 -18.13 4.56 21.17
C SER A 213 -19.28 3.87 21.92
N GLU A 214 -19.82 2.78 21.39
CA GLU A 214 -20.88 1.99 22.03
C GLU A 214 -20.34 1.25 23.26
N ASP A 215 -19.13 0.71 23.19
CA ASP A 215 -18.50 0.03 24.32
C ASP A 215 -18.17 0.98 25.48
N LEU A 216 -17.76 2.23 25.18
CA LEU A 216 -17.58 3.28 26.19
C LEU A 216 -18.88 3.63 26.91
N ILE A 217 -20.01 3.64 26.18
CA ILE A 217 -21.34 3.92 26.75
C ILE A 217 -21.85 2.70 27.54
N GLY A 218 -21.62 1.49 27.05
CA GLY A 218 -22.02 0.24 27.69
C GLY A 218 -21.25 -0.07 28.98
N SER A 219 -19.98 0.34 29.07
CA SER A 219 -19.14 0.19 30.28
C SER A 219 -19.36 1.29 31.34
N SER A 220 -20.18 2.31 31.03
CA SER A 220 -20.52 3.42 31.93
C SER A 220 -21.89 3.25 32.64
N ASN A 221 -22.59 2.14 32.42
CA ASN A 221 -23.85 1.75 33.06
C ASN A 221 -23.67 0.49 33.93
#